data_AF-A0A9D6JI84-F1
#
_entry.id   AF-A0A9D6JI84-F1
#
_cell.length_a   1.000
_cell.length_b   1.000
_cell.length_c   1.000
_cell.angle_alpha   90.00
_cell.angle_beta   90.00
_cell.angle_gamma   90.00
#
_symmetry.space_group_name_H-M   'P 1'
#
loop_
_entity.id
_entity.type
_entity.pdbx_description
1 polymer ?
#
loop_
_entity_poly.entity_id
_entity_poly.type
_entity_poly.pdbx_seq_one_letter_code
_entity_poly.pdbx_strand_id
1 'polypeptide(L)'
;MQKNEKMPMWVFLAFSSIEKRKHALWLIWATVLFTLYCIPWVQIFSSQAIVGKLFLIDDWSWFAMMLPISAWYLLSLRWVDRNAGW
;
A
#
# COMPACT_ATOMS: atom_id res chain seq x y z
N MET A 1 12.07 13.56 -0.06
CA MET A 1 11.43 14.77 0.51
C MET A 1 12.34 15.38 1.57
N GLN A 2 12.59 16.71 1.59
CA GLN A 2 13.32 17.30 2.72
C GLN A 2 12.43 17.31 3.97
N LYS A 3 12.97 16.87 5.11
CA LYS A 3 12.23 16.82 6.38
C LYS A 3 11.92 18.24 6.82
N ASN A 4 10.64 18.60 6.84
CA ASN A 4 10.17 19.86 7.38
C ASN A 4 9.94 19.71 8.89
N GLU A 5 10.19 20.74 9.71
CA GLU A 5 10.08 20.63 11.19
C GLU A 5 8.68 20.22 11.67
N LYS A 6 7.66 20.56 10.88
CA LYS A 6 6.26 20.23 11.15
C LYS A 6 5.84 18.82 10.67
N MET A 7 6.72 18.10 9.99
CA MET A 7 6.41 16.79 9.43
C MET A 7 6.55 15.69 10.49
N PRO A 8 5.46 14.98 10.84
CA PRO A 8 5.54 13.91 11.80
C PRO A 8 6.34 12.73 11.24
N MET A 9 7.05 12.02 12.12
CA MET A 9 8.01 10.99 11.71
C MET A 9 7.37 9.88 10.87
N TRP A 10 6.13 9.47 11.17
CA TRP A 10 5.42 8.43 10.43
C TRP A 10 5.12 8.82 8.98
N VAL A 11 4.84 10.10 8.69
CA VAL A 11 4.67 10.58 7.30
C VAL A 11 6.00 10.66 6.59
N PHE A 12 7.03 11.15 7.29
CA PHE A 12 8.38 11.22 6.73
C PHE A 12 8.92 9.84 6.37
N LEU A 13 8.70 8.82 7.21
CA LEU A 13 9.11 7.45 6.93
C LEU A 13 8.42 6.88 5.68
N ALA A 14 7.14 7.19 5.47
CA ALA A 14 6.40 6.74 4.30
C ALA A 14 6.94 7.32 2.98
N PHE A 15 7.42 8.56 2.97
CA PHE A 15 7.84 9.26 1.74
C PHE A 15 9.28 9.80 1.77
N SER A 16 10.14 9.24 2.62
CA SER A 16 11.53 9.72 2.78
C SER A 16 12.30 9.71 1.46
N SER A 17 12.12 8.66 0.67
CA SER A 17 12.72 8.45 -0.65
C SER A 17 11.91 9.00 -1.82
N ILE A 18 10.76 9.62 -1.57
CA ILE A 18 9.88 10.15 -2.61
C ILE A 18 9.94 11.68 -2.62
N GLU A 19 10.14 12.25 -3.80
CA GLU A 19 10.24 13.71 -3.98
C GLU A 19 9.04 14.30 -4.72
N LYS A 20 8.32 13.48 -5.49
CA LYS A 20 7.23 13.95 -6.36
C LYS A 20 5.92 13.27 -5.99
N ARG A 21 4.84 14.06 -5.96
CA ARG A 21 3.46 13.57 -5.76
C ARG A 21 3.12 12.40 -6.66
N LYS A 22 3.52 12.48 -7.94
CA LYS A 22 3.27 11.42 -8.92
C LYS A 22 3.82 10.09 -8.43
N HIS A 23 5.06 10.03 -7.95
CA HIS A 23 5.67 8.77 -7.48
C HIS A 23 5.00 8.23 -6.22
N ALA A 24 4.54 9.09 -5.32
CA ALA A 24 3.76 8.65 -4.16
C ALA A 24 2.42 8.03 -4.57
N LEU A 25 1.74 8.61 -5.57
CA LEU A 25 0.52 8.02 -6.13
C LEU A 25 0.80 6.66 -6.79
N TRP A 26 1.90 6.51 -7.53
CA TRP A 26 2.31 5.20 -8.08
C TRP A 26 2.56 4.18 -6.97
N LEU A 27 3.22 4.57 -5.88
CA LEU A 27 3.47 3.69 -4.74
C LEU A 27 2.17 3.22 -4.08
N ILE A 28 1.21 4.13 -3.90
CA ILE A 28 -0.11 3.82 -3.33
C ILE A 28 -0.88 2.88 -4.26
N TRP A 29 -0.87 3.14 -5.56
CA TRP A 29 -1.49 2.24 -6.53
C TRP A 29 -0.85 0.85 -6.52
N ALA A 30 0.48 0.77 -6.46
CA ALA A 30 1.19 -0.50 -6.37
C ALA A 30 0.83 -1.27 -5.08
N THR A 31 0.76 -0.59 -3.93
CA THR A 31 0.38 -1.21 -2.65
C THR A 31 -1.09 -1.66 -2.64
N VAL A 32 -2.01 -0.88 -3.22
CA VAL A 32 -3.42 -1.29 -3.37
C VAL A 32 -3.54 -2.52 -4.27
N LEU A 33 -2.88 -2.54 -5.43
CA LEU A 33 -2.89 -3.69 -6.33
C LEU A 33 -2.28 -4.93 -5.67
N PHE A 34 -1.20 -4.76 -4.91
CA PHE A 34 -0.59 -5.86 -4.16
C PHE A 34 -1.50 -6.37 -3.04
N THR A 35 -2.21 -5.47 -2.35
CA THR A 35 -3.19 -5.85 -1.33
C THR A 35 -4.33 -6.68 -1.95
N LEU A 36 -4.81 -6.31 -3.14
CA LEU A 36 -5.82 -7.10 -3.86
C LEU A 36 -5.28 -8.46 -4.34
N TYR A 37 -4.01 -8.52 -4.75
CA TYR A 37 -3.34 -9.79 -5.06
C TYR A 37 -3.23 -10.70 -3.84
N CYS A 38 -3.06 -10.12 -2.64
CA CYS A 38 -3.02 -10.85 -1.37
C CYS A 38 -4.37 -11.41 -0.88
N ILE A 39 -5.47 -11.16 -1.60
CA ILE A 39 -6.75 -11.81 -1.29
C ILE A 39 -6.62 -13.29 -1.66
N PRO A 40 -7.06 -14.22 -0.81
CA PRO A 40 -6.99 -15.66 -1.09
C PRO A 40 -8.02 -16.07 -2.15
N TRP A 41 -7.78 -15.68 -3.40
CA TRP A 41 -8.62 -15.96 -4.56
C TRP A 41 -8.85 -17.46 -4.76
N VAL A 42 -7.93 -18.30 -4.29
CA VAL A 42 -8.04 -19.76 -4.31
C VAL A 42 -9.26 -20.26 -3.53
N GLN A 43 -9.61 -19.60 -2.42
CA GLN A 43 -10.79 -19.95 -1.63
C GLN A 43 -12.10 -19.57 -2.34
N ILE A 44 -12.05 -18.50 -3.14
CA ILE A 44 -13.22 -17.94 -3.85
C ILE A 44 -13.45 -18.68 -5.19
N PHE A 45 -12.37 -19.03 -5.91
CA PHE A 45 -12.40 -19.67 -7.22
C PHE A 45 -11.83 -21.09 -7.18
N SER A 46 -12.29 -21.88 -6.21
CA SER A 46 -11.85 -23.26 -5.93
C SER A 46 -12.02 -24.23 -7.10
N SER A 47 -12.86 -23.92 -8.10
CA SER A 47 -13.06 -24.76 -9.29
C SER A 47 -12.01 -24.56 -10.40
N GLN A 48 -11.11 -23.58 -10.30
CA GLN A 48 -10.11 -23.30 -11.34
C GLN A 48 -8.69 -23.61 -10.86
N ALA A 49 -8.14 -24.74 -11.33
CA ALA A 49 -6.78 -25.19 -10.98
C ALA A 49 -5.66 -24.18 -11.32
N ILE A 50 -5.94 -23.25 -12.24
CA ILE A 50 -5.02 -22.17 -12.62
C ILE A 50 -4.87 -21.15 -11.48
N VAL A 51 -5.94 -20.87 -10.74
CA VAL A 51 -5.94 -19.90 -9.63
C VAL A 51 -5.05 -20.40 -8.49
N GLY A 52 -5.08 -21.69 -8.18
CA GLY A 52 -4.20 -22.30 -7.17
C GLY A 52 -2.72 -22.35 -7.53
N LYS A 53 -2.36 -22.25 -8.82
CA LYS A 53 -0.95 -22.16 -9.26
C LYS A 53 -0.43 -20.73 -9.34
N LEU A 54 -1.29 -19.77 -9.68
CA LEU A 54 -0.90 -18.36 -9.82
C LEU A 54 -0.95 -17.58 -8.50
N PHE A 55 -1.88 -17.96 -7.61
CA PHE A 55 -2.07 -17.34 -6.31
C PHE A 55 -1.66 -18.34 -5.23
N LEU A 56 -0.42 -18.22 -4.78
CA LEU A 56 0.16 -19.02 -3.68
C LEU A 56 -0.39 -18.65 -2.30
N ILE A 57 -1.33 -17.70 -2.24
CA ILE A 57 -1.89 -17.18 -1.00
C ILE A 57 -3.18 -17.95 -0.70
N ASP A 58 -3.10 -18.80 0.30
CA ASP A 58 -4.15 -19.71 0.75
C ASP A 58 -4.93 -19.16 1.96
N ASP A 59 -4.44 -18.09 2.59
CA ASP A 59 -5.00 -17.53 3.81
C ASP A 59 -5.11 -15.99 3.80
N TRP A 60 -5.90 -15.45 4.74
CA TRP A 60 -6.15 -14.00 4.84
C TRP A 60 -5.02 -13.22 5.53
N SER A 61 -3.98 -13.89 6.05
CA SER A 61 -2.93 -13.24 6.84
C SER A 61 -2.17 -12.19 6.03
N TRP A 62 -1.85 -12.49 4.77
CA TRP A 62 -1.16 -11.55 3.88
C TRP A 62 -1.99 -10.30 3.60
N PHE A 63 -3.28 -10.46 3.35
CA PHE A 63 -4.21 -9.34 3.19
C PHE A 63 -4.31 -8.52 4.48
N ALA A 64 -4.46 -9.17 5.63
CA ALA A 64 -4.56 -8.53 6.94
C ALA A 64 -3.30 -7.73 7.30
N MET A 65 -2.12 -8.17 6.85
CA MET A 65 -0.86 -7.43 7.00
C MET A 65 -0.74 -6.25 6.02
N MET A 66 -1.18 -6.41 4.77
CA MET A 66 -1.06 -5.38 3.74
C MET A 66 -2.05 -4.23 3.91
N LEU A 67 -3.25 -4.50 4.43
CA LEU A 67 -4.28 -3.50 4.66
C LEU A 67 -3.82 -2.32 5.53
N PRO A 68 -3.25 -2.52 6.74
CA PRO A 68 -2.77 -1.41 7.57
C PRO A 68 -1.61 -0.65 6.93
N ILE A 69 -0.74 -1.32 6.15
CA ILE A 69 0.36 -0.68 5.43
C ILE A 69 -0.19 0.26 4.34
N SER A 70 -1.14 -0.22 3.55
CA SER A 70 -1.84 0.57 2.52
C SER A 70 -2.58 1.75 3.15
N ALA A 71 -3.27 1.54 4.27
CA ALA A 71 -3.94 2.60 5.02
C ALA A 71 -2.94 3.65 5.53
N TRP A 72 -1.77 3.23 6.01
CA TRP A 72 -0.72 4.13 6.49
C TRP A 72 -0.17 5.02 5.36
N TYR A 73 0.09 4.46 4.17
CA TYR A 73 0.49 5.25 3.00
C TYR A 73 -0.59 6.26 2.56
N LEU A 74 -1.86 5.86 2.56
CA LEU A 74 -2.98 6.74 2.24
C LEU A 74 -3.14 7.89 3.24
N LEU A 75 -3.04 7.60 4.54
CA LEU A 75 -3.07 8.61 5.59
C LEU A 75 -1.89 9.56 5.48
N SER A 76 -0.70 9.03 5.17
CA SER A 76 0.49 9.84 4.96
C SER A 76 0.30 10.79 3.78
N LEU A 77 -0.23 10.30 2.66
CA LEU A 77 -0.50 11.13 1.48
C LEU A 77 -1.50 12.24 1.81
N ARG A 78 -2.61 11.88 2.46
CA ARG A 78 -3.63 12.86 2.88
C ARG A 78 -3.06 13.92 3.80
N TRP A 79 -2.13 13.57 4.67
CA TRP A 79 -1.46 14.53 5.54
C TRP A 79 -0.56 15.48 4.74
N VAL A 80 0.25 14.96 3.82
CA VAL A 80 1.14 15.77 2.96
C VAL A 80 0.33 16.73 2.10
N ASP A 81 -0.72 16.24 1.42
CA ASP A 81 -1.60 17.04 0.56
C ASP A 81 -2.30 18.17 1.33
N ARG A 82 -2.56 18.01 2.65
CA ARG A 82 -3.24 19.02 3.48
C ARG A 82 -2.31 20.01 4.18
N ASN A 83 -1.08 19.61 4.54
CA ASN A 83 -0.25 20.38 5.48
C ASN A 83 1.07 20.88 4.90
N ALA A 84 1.67 20.15 3.96
CA ALA A 84 3.04 20.42 3.53
C ALA A 84 3.12 20.89 2.07
N GLY A 85 2.18 20.49 1.21
CA GLY A 85 2.44 20.52 -0.23
C GLY A 85 3.56 19.53 -0.59
N TRP A 86 3.72 19.28 -1.88
CA TRP A 86 4.76 18.38 -2.40
C TRP A 86 6.01 19.13 -2.78
#